data_AF-A0A5C4J441-F1
#
_entry.id   AF-A0A5C4J441-F1
#
_cell.length_a   1.000
_cell.length_b   1.000
_cell.length_c   1.000
_cell.angle_alpha   90.00
_cell.angle_beta   90.00
_cell.angle_gamma   90.00
#
_symmetry.space_group_name_H-M   'P 1'
#
loop_
_entity.id
_entity.type
_entity.pdbx_description
1 polymer ?
#
loop_
_entity_poly.entity_id
_entity_poly.type
_entity_poly.pdbx_seq_one_letter_code
_entity_poly.pdbx_strand_id
1 'polypeptide(L)'
;ADRAGARRPAFDPSDPEVQRERELLKLAVQRPAVLGPAFDEVPADAFIAPPHAAVRMVIADAGGVAAAGNVAEWVAHLLERAPDDQVRDLITKLGVEPSRSAQDSGDRYAVELLARIQERQLTRMIANAKSKLGRLNPVESPEEYHRLFGDLVALEQQRRVLRERGLGSQ
;
A
#
# COMPACT_ATOMS: atom_id res chain seq x y z
N ALA A 1 31.04 -2.69 -28.79
CA ALA A 1 30.60 -1.77 -27.73
C ALA A 1 29.09 -1.73 -27.75
N ASP A 2 28.46 -2.63 -27.00
CA ASP A 2 27.01 -2.77 -26.94
C ASP A 2 26.51 -1.96 -25.74
N ARG A 3 25.71 -0.92 -26.00
CA ARG A 3 25.12 -0.08 -24.96
C ARG A 3 23.94 -0.86 -24.39
N ALA A 4 24.17 -1.54 -23.27
CA ALA A 4 23.11 -2.12 -22.45
C ALA A 4 21.99 -1.08 -22.26
N GLY A 5 20.81 -1.40 -22.78
CA GLY A 5 19.64 -0.53 -22.69
C GLY A 5 19.38 -0.20 -21.22
N ALA A 6 19.46 1.07 -20.86
CA ALA A 6 19.08 1.55 -19.54
C ALA A 6 17.62 1.14 -19.31
N ARG A 7 17.41 0.11 -18.48
CA ARG A 7 16.09 -0.25 -17.98
C ARG A 7 15.49 1.02 -17.42
N ARG A 8 14.35 1.47 -17.96
CA ARG A 8 13.55 2.51 -17.31
C ARG A 8 13.43 2.14 -15.83
N PRO A 9 13.59 3.09 -14.90
CA PRO A 9 13.32 2.83 -13.49
C PRO A 9 11.97 2.11 -13.36
N ALA A 10 11.89 1.08 -12.52
CA ALA A 10 10.65 0.32 -12.32
C ALA A 10 9.50 1.18 -11.74
N PHE A 11 9.81 2.40 -11.27
CA PHE A 11 8.89 3.41 -10.78
C PHE A 11 9.55 4.80 -10.91
N ASP A 12 8.74 5.86 -10.98
CA ASP A 12 9.21 7.25 -10.94
C ASP A 12 9.05 7.82 -9.52
N PRO A 13 10.13 8.20 -8.82
CA PRO A 13 10.04 8.81 -7.49
C PRO A 13 9.23 10.11 -7.45
N SER A 14 9.09 10.81 -8.58
CA SER A 14 8.29 12.04 -8.66
C SER A 14 6.81 11.80 -8.94
N ASP A 15 6.40 10.55 -9.21
CA ASP A 15 5.01 10.17 -9.38
C ASP A 15 4.19 10.50 -8.12
N PRO A 16 3.08 11.25 -8.23
CA PRO A 16 2.20 11.56 -7.10
C PRO A 16 1.76 10.32 -6.31
N GLU A 17 1.51 9.18 -6.96
CA GLU A 17 1.15 7.90 -6.32
C GLU A 17 2.29 7.35 -5.48
N VAL A 18 3.53 7.39 -5.99
CA VAL A 18 4.73 6.99 -5.25
C VAL A 18 4.98 7.95 -4.08
N GLN A 19 4.75 9.24 -4.27
CA GLN A 19 4.87 10.22 -3.19
C GLN A 19 3.83 9.98 -2.08
N ARG A 20 2.59 9.61 -2.43
CA ARG A 20 1.58 9.24 -1.41
C ARG A 20 1.98 7.99 -0.63
N GLU A 21 2.55 6.98 -1.29
CA GLU A 21 3.10 5.81 -0.59
C GLU A 21 4.21 6.19 0.38
N ARG A 22 5.11 7.09 -0.03
CA ARG A 22 6.16 7.60 0.84
C ARG A 22 5.59 8.32 2.06
N GLU A 23 4.62 9.20 1.87
CA GLU A 23 3.94 9.88 2.98
C GLU A 23 3.26 8.89 3.93
N LEU A 24 2.60 7.87 3.40
CA LEU A 24 1.98 6.82 4.21
C LEU A 24 3.02 6.06 5.05
N LEU A 25 4.14 5.68 4.45
CA LEU A 25 5.22 4.97 5.14
C LEU A 25 5.91 5.84 6.19
N LYS A 26 6.04 7.16 5.96
CA LYS A 26 6.52 8.08 7.00
C LYS A 26 5.61 8.04 8.23
N LEU A 27 4.29 8.03 8.04
CA LEU A 27 3.35 7.87 9.17
C LEU A 27 3.49 6.51 9.85
N ALA A 28 3.66 5.43 9.08
CA ALA A 28 3.83 4.09 9.64
C ALA A 28 5.10 3.93 10.48
N VAL A 29 6.17 4.64 10.11
CA VAL A 29 7.43 4.64 10.86
C VAL A 29 7.40 5.61 12.03
N GLN A 30 6.91 6.85 11.84
CA GLN A 30 7.02 7.92 12.84
C GLN A 30 5.83 7.99 13.81
N ARG A 31 4.63 7.64 13.36
CA ARG A 31 3.36 7.82 14.08
C ARG A 31 2.39 6.65 13.86
N PRO A 32 2.80 5.38 14.04
CA PRO A 32 1.99 4.20 13.67
C PRO A 32 0.56 4.21 14.24
N ALA A 33 0.38 4.77 15.45
CA ALA A 33 -0.93 4.87 16.11
C ALA A 33 -2.01 5.64 15.30
N VAL A 34 -1.62 6.59 14.43
CA VAL A 34 -2.60 7.39 13.65
C VAL A 34 -3.20 6.62 12.48
N LEU A 35 -2.56 5.52 12.07
CA LEU A 35 -3.02 4.69 10.96
C LEU A 35 -4.03 3.65 11.38
N GLY A 36 -3.95 3.21 12.64
CA GLY A 36 -4.77 2.13 13.17
C GLY A 36 -4.61 0.81 12.38
N PRO A 37 -5.50 -0.18 12.61
CA PRO A 37 -5.39 -1.50 11.99
C PRO A 37 -5.60 -1.48 10.46
N ALA A 38 -6.20 -0.43 9.91
CA ALA A 38 -6.49 -0.32 8.48
C ALA A 38 -5.23 -0.33 7.60
N PHE A 39 -4.09 0.14 8.11
CA PHE A 39 -2.81 0.02 7.40
C PHE A 39 -2.34 -1.42 7.29
N ASP A 40 -2.53 -2.22 8.33
CA ASP A 40 -2.09 -3.62 8.37
C ASP A 40 -2.89 -4.50 7.39
N GLU A 41 -4.09 -4.06 7.01
CA GLU A 41 -4.91 -4.69 5.95
C GLU A 41 -4.40 -4.41 4.52
N VAL A 42 -3.56 -3.38 4.32
CA VAL A 42 -3.02 -3.05 3.00
C VAL A 42 -1.85 -3.99 2.67
N PRO A 43 -1.95 -4.85 1.64
CA PRO A 43 -0.87 -5.77 1.27
C PRO A 43 0.31 -5.05 0.62
N ALA A 44 1.50 -5.66 0.66
CA ALA A 44 2.71 -5.10 0.06
C ALA A 44 2.58 -4.90 -1.46
N ASP A 45 1.84 -5.77 -2.15
CA ASP A 45 1.61 -5.65 -3.60
C ASP A 45 0.73 -4.45 -3.96
N ALA A 46 0.08 -3.79 -3.00
CA ALA A 46 -0.61 -2.54 -3.21
C ALA A 46 0.37 -1.40 -3.53
N PHE A 47 1.63 -1.47 -3.09
CA PHE A 47 2.63 -0.43 -3.34
C PHE A 47 3.23 -0.54 -4.74
N ILE A 48 3.36 0.59 -5.44
CA ILE A 48 3.89 0.73 -6.79
C ILE A 48 5.41 0.61 -6.76
N ALA A 49 6.06 1.33 -5.84
CA ALA A 49 7.51 1.32 -5.76
C ALA A 49 7.98 0.05 -5.01
N PRO A 50 8.81 -0.82 -5.63
CA PRO A 50 9.33 -2.01 -4.95
C PRO A 50 10.02 -1.72 -3.60
N PRO A 51 10.78 -0.62 -3.43
CA PRO A 51 11.33 -0.28 -2.11
C PRO A 51 10.26 0.03 -1.05
N HIS A 52 9.12 0.61 -1.43
CA HIS A 52 8.01 0.86 -0.51
C HIS A 52 7.31 -0.44 -0.11
N ALA A 53 7.11 -1.34 -1.08
CA ALA A 53 6.59 -2.68 -0.81
C ALA A 53 7.48 -3.45 0.18
N ALA A 54 8.81 -3.35 0.02
CA ALA A 54 9.77 -3.97 0.94
C ALA A 54 9.65 -3.41 2.37
N VAL A 55 9.54 -2.08 2.55
CA VAL A 55 9.30 -1.48 3.87
C VAL A 55 7.96 -1.95 4.46
N ARG A 56 6.90 -2.04 3.64
CA ARG A 56 5.60 -2.56 4.08
C ARG A 56 5.70 -4.00 4.59
N MET A 57 6.50 -4.85 3.93
CA MET A 57 6.77 -6.22 4.39
C MET A 57 7.51 -6.22 5.73
N VAL A 58 8.55 -5.40 5.89
CA VAL A 58 9.26 -5.26 7.18
C VAL A 58 8.30 -4.86 8.31
N ILE A 59 7.37 -3.94 8.05
CA ILE A 59 6.35 -3.55 9.03
C ILE A 59 5.41 -4.72 9.36
N ALA A 60 4.99 -5.53 8.38
CA ALA A 60 4.20 -6.74 8.64
C ALA A 60 4.97 -7.76 9.48
N ASP A 61 6.24 -8.02 9.15
CA ASP A 61 7.11 -8.98 9.87
C ASP A 61 7.45 -8.50 11.30
N ALA A 62 7.30 -7.19 11.55
CA ALA A 62 7.39 -6.56 12.86
C ALA A 62 6.08 -6.63 13.67
N GLY A 63 5.03 -7.26 13.14
CA GLY A 63 3.73 -7.40 13.79
C GLY A 63 2.69 -6.34 13.40
N GLY A 64 2.99 -5.52 12.39
CA GLY A 64 2.12 -4.44 11.93
C GLY A 64 2.23 -3.17 12.77
N VAL A 65 1.58 -2.10 12.32
CA VAL A 65 1.54 -0.82 13.07
C VAL A 65 0.80 -0.96 14.40
N ALA A 66 -0.09 -1.95 14.53
CA ALA A 66 -0.76 -2.25 15.78
C ALA A 66 0.18 -2.79 16.89
N ALA A 67 1.32 -3.38 16.52
CA ALA A 67 2.34 -3.85 17.47
C ALA A 67 3.32 -2.75 17.90
N ALA A 68 3.25 -1.57 17.28
CA ALA A 68 4.17 -0.49 17.56
C ALA A 68 3.93 0.11 18.96
N GLY A 69 4.99 0.08 19.77
CA GLY A 69 5.03 0.73 21.08
C GLY A 69 5.67 2.11 21.01
N ASN A 70 6.74 2.30 21.79
CA ASN A 70 7.55 3.52 21.69
C ASN A 70 8.14 3.67 20.27
N VAL A 71 8.11 4.87 19.71
CA VAL A 71 8.56 5.13 18.33
C VAL A 71 10.05 4.80 18.13
N ALA A 72 10.93 5.09 19.09
CA ALA A 72 12.35 4.79 18.96
C ALA A 72 12.61 3.27 18.95
N GLU A 73 11.94 2.54 19.84
CA GLU A 73 12.00 1.07 19.88
C GLU A 73 11.40 0.46 18.62
N TRP A 74 10.29 1.02 18.13
CA TRP A 74 9.66 0.62 16.88
C TRP A 74 10.59 0.76 15.68
N VAL A 75 11.24 1.92 15.52
CA VAL A 75 12.20 2.14 14.43
C VAL A 75 13.38 1.17 14.55
N ALA A 76 13.95 0.98 15.74
CA ALA A 76 15.02 0.01 15.95
C ALA A 76 14.58 -1.42 15.53
N HIS A 77 13.38 -1.82 15.94
CA HIS A 77 12.80 -3.12 15.61
C HIS A 77 12.59 -3.32 14.10
N LEU A 78 12.19 -2.27 13.38
CA LEU A 78 12.10 -2.29 11.91
C LEU A 78 13.48 -2.42 11.25
N LEU A 79 14.48 -1.70 11.76
CA LEU A 79 15.85 -1.74 11.20
C LEU A 79 16.52 -3.11 11.38
N GLU A 80 16.23 -3.82 12.48
CA GLU A 80 16.68 -5.19 12.73
C GLU A 80 16.09 -6.21 11.74
N ARG A 81 14.88 -5.93 11.24
CA ARG A 81 14.17 -6.79 10.27
C ARG A 81 14.41 -6.42 8.81
N ALA A 82 15.11 -5.32 8.55
CA ALA A 82 15.43 -4.91 7.20
C ALA A 82 16.25 -6.01 6.49
N PRO A 83 15.80 -6.53 5.32
CA PRO A 83 16.45 -7.65 4.65
C PRO A 83 17.81 -7.28 4.04
N ASP A 84 18.04 -5.99 3.79
CA ASP A 84 19.27 -5.46 3.22
C ASP A 84 19.49 -3.98 3.65
N ASP A 85 20.68 -3.47 3.32
CA ASP A 85 21.08 -2.09 3.65
C ASP A 85 20.23 -1.04 2.93
N GLN A 86 19.71 -1.36 1.73
CA GLN A 86 18.88 -0.43 0.96
C GLN A 86 17.54 -0.18 1.65
N VAL A 87 16.90 -1.22 2.16
CA VAL A 87 15.66 -1.11 2.95
C VAL A 87 15.94 -0.44 4.29
N ARG A 88 17.06 -0.77 4.95
CA ARG A 88 17.46 -0.13 6.21
C ARG A 88 17.67 1.38 6.07
N ASP A 89 18.35 1.80 5.01
CA ASP A 89 18.56 3.21 4.67
C ASP A 89 17.23 3.93 4.40
N LEU A 90 16.30 3.25 3.70
CA LEU A 90 14.99 3.82 3.43
C LEU A 90 14.16 3.99 4.71
N ILE A 91 14.14 3.00 5.60
CA ILE A 91 13.46 3.10 6.92
C ILE A 91 14.06 4.26 7.72
N THR A 92 15.39 4.39 7.73
CA THR A 92 16.09 5.49 8.43
C THR A 92 15.65 6.85 7.88
N LYS A 93 15.63 7.02 6.55
CA LYS A 93 15.15 8.25 5.90
C LYS A 93 13.69 8.54 6.23
N LEU A 94 12.83 7.52 6.14
CA LEU A 94 11.41 7.64 6.48
C LEU A 94 11.17 7.99 7.94
N GLY A 95 12.08 7.62 8.86
CA GLY A 95 11.97 7.95 10.28
C GLY A 95 12.27 9.42 10.61
N VAL A 96 12.96 10.15 9.73
CA VAL A 96 13.40 11.53 9.99
C VAL A 96 12.83 12.57 9.01
N GLU A 97 12.38 12.15 7.84
CA GLU A 97 11.79 13.07 6.86
C GLU A 97 10.49 13.69 7.38
N PRO A 98 10.34 15.03 7.36
CA PRO A 98 9.10 15.66 7.80
C PRO A 98 7.88 15.12 7.06
N SER A 99 6.84 14.72 7.78
CA SER A 99 5.54 14.37 7.18
C SER A 99 4.78 15.64 6.79
N ARG A 100 4.01 15.59 5.70
CA ARG A 100 3.16 16.74 5.31
C ARG A 100 2.05 17.03 6.33
N SER A 101 1.69 16.05 7.15
CA SER A 101 0.72 16.19 8.24
C SER A 101 1.28 16.75 9.54
N ALA A 102 2.54 17.19 9.58
CA ALA A 102 3.17 17.70 10.81
C ALA A 102 2.41 18.89 11.47
N GLN A 103 1.45 19.50 10.75
CA GLN A 103 0.68 20.68 11.18
C GLN A 103 -0.79 20.38 11.55
N ASP A 104 -1.29 19.16 11.33
CA ASP A 104 -2.68 18.77 11.62
C ASP A 104 -2.70 17.52 12.52
N SER A 105 -3.86 17.20 13.09
CA SER A 105 -4.17 16.01 13.89
C SER A 105 -3.63 14.69 13.29
N GLY A 106 -3.29 14.64 12.01
CA GLY A 106 -2.62 13.52 11.35
C GLY A 106 -3.60 12.44 10.92
N ASP A 107 -4.66 12.24 11.69
CA ASP A 107 -5.68 11.20 11.50
C ASP A 107 -6.42 11.36 10.16
N ARG A 108 -6.89 12.56 9.81
CA ARG A 108 -7.59 12.78 8.53
C ARG A 108 -6.69 12.54 7.32
N TYR A 109 -5.44 13.01 7.40
CA TYR A 109 -4.46 12.82 6.33
C TYR A 109 -4.08 11.34 6.16
N ALA A 110 -3.91 10.61 7.26
CA ALA A 110 -3.67 9.18 7.27
C ALA A 110 -4.81 8.40 6.61
N VAL A 111 -6.06 8.73 6.97
CA VAL A 111 -7.26 8.14 6.36
C VAL A 111 -7.32 8.42 4.85
N GLU A 112 -7.02 9.65 4.41
CA GLU A 112 -7.00 9.99 2.99
C GLU A 112 -5.95 9.19 2.22
N LEU A 113 -4.71 9.11 2.74
CA LEU A 113 -3.63 8.34 2.10
C LEU A 113 -3.99 6.86 1.97
N LEU A 114 -4.51 6.25 3.04
CA LEU A 114 -4.95 4.86 3.04
C LEU A 114 -6.07 4.63 2.03
N ALA A 115 -7.10 5.48 2.04
CA ALA A 115 -8.24 5.35 1.13
C ALA A 115 -7.80 5.40 -0.35
N ARG A 116 -6.85 6.27 -0.70
CA ARG A 116 -6.32 6.37 -2.07
C ARG A 116 -5.56 5.13 -2.50
N ILE A 117 -4.70 4.59 -1.64
CA ILE A 117 -3.93 3.37 -1.95
C ILE A 117 -4.85 2.15 -2.06
N GLN A 118 -5.82 2.02 -1.15
CA GLN A 118 -6.84 0.96 -1.20
C GLN A 118 -7.73 1.06 -2.45
N GLU A 119 -8.16 2.27 -2.84
CA GLU A 119 -8.95 2.48 -4.05
C GLU A 119 -8.20 2.02 -5.31
N ARG A 120 -6.91 2.37 -5.39
CA ARG A 120 -6.05 1.96 -6.50
C ARG A 120 -5.88 0.44 -6.54
N GLN A 121 -5.65 -0.19 -5.40
CA GLN A 121 -5.56 -1.65 -5.30
C GLN A 121 -6.85 -2.33 -5.76
N LEU A 122 -8.00 -1.89 -5.25
CA LEU A 122 -9.32 -2.42 -5.65
C LEU A 122 -9.55 -2.26 -7.15
N THR A 123 -9.19 -1.11 -7.71
CA THR A 123 -9.31 -0.86 -9.15
C THR A 123 -8.49 -1.86 -9.98
N ARG A 124 -7.24 -2.15 -9.54
CA ARG A 124 -6.40 -3.17 -10.17
C ARG A 124 -7.00 -4.58 -10.05
N MET A 125 -7.48 -4.95 -8.86
CA MET A 125 -8.09 -6.26 -8.62
C MET A 125 -9.35 -6.47 -9.46
N ILE A 126 -10.20 -5.45 -9.57
CA ILE A 126 -11.39 -5.43 -10.44
C ILE A 126 -11.00 -5.62 -11.90
N ALA A 127 -9.99 -4.88 -12.39
CA ALA A 127 -9.53 -5.02 -13.77
C ALA A 127 -9.00 -6.44 -14.06
N ASN A 128 -8.25 -7.02 -13.12
CA ASN A 128 -7.75 -8.38 -13.22
C ASN A 128 -8.89 -9.41 -13.21
N ALA A 129 -9.88 -9.26 -12.33
CA ALA A 129 -11.05 -10.14 -12.28
C ALA A 129 -11.86 -10.08 -13.58
N LYS A 130 -12.12 -8.88 -14.11
CA LYS A 130 -12.78 -8.68 -15.42
C LYS A 130 -11.99 -9.33 -16.55
N SER A 131 -10.66 -9.17 -16.56
CA SER A 131 -9.80 -9.77 -17.58
C SER A 131 -9.83 -11.31 -17.54
N LYS A 132 -9.83 -11.90 -16.34
CA LYS A 132 -9.96 -13.36 -16.16
C LYS A 132 -11.33 -13.86 -16.62
N LEU A 133 -12.41 -13.20 -16.21
CA LEU A 133 -13.77 -13.53 -16.62
C LEU A 133 -13.95 -13.47 -18.14
N GLY A 134 -13.41 -12.45 -18.80
CA GLY A 134 -13.50 -12.31 -20.25
C GLY A 134 -12.76 -13.37 -21.05
N ARG A 135 -11.86 -14.14 -20.42
CA ARG A 135 -11.13 -15.26 -21.05
C ARG A 135 -11.74 -16.62 -20.72
N LEU A 136 -12.61 -16.70 -19.71
CA LEU A 136 -13.20 -17.94 -19.26
C LEU A 136 -14.42 -18.28 -20.12
N ASN A 137 -14.54 -19.54 -20.55
CA ASN A 137 -15.74 -20.03 -21.21
C ASN A 137 -16.80 -20.40 -20.16
N PRO A 138 -17.93 -19.68 -20.07
CA PRO A 138 -18.94 -19.91 -19.04
C PRO A 138 -19.69 -21.25 -19.21
N VAL A 139 -19.59 -21.89 -20.37
CA VAL A 139 -20.21 -23.20 -20.63
C VAL A 139 -19.33 -24.35 -20.17
N GLU A 140 -18.02 -24.24 -20.37
CA GLU A 140 -17.05 -25.29 -20.02
C GLU A 140 -16.69 -25.26 -18.53
N SER A 141 -16.65 -24.06 -17.93
CA SER A 141 -16.27 -23.87 -16.51
C SER A 141 -17.28 -23.02 -15.75
N PRO A 142 -18.56 -23.44 -15.64
CA PRO A 142 -19.60 -22.63 -15.01
C PRO A 142 -19.32 -22.32 -13.53
N GLU A 143 -18.78 -23.28 -12.76
CA GLU A 143 -18.50 -23.06 -11.33
C GLU A 143 -17.41 -22.01 -11.09
N GLU A 144 -16.33 -22.06 -11.88
CA GLU A 144 -15.24 -21.08 -11.79
C GLU A 144 -15.72 -19.69 -12.23
N TYR A 145 -16.57 -19.63 -13.26
CA TYR A 145 -17.16 -18.38 -13.72
C TYR A 145 -18.00 -17.73 -12.62
N HIS A 146 -18.91 -18.48 -11.99
CA HIS A 146 -19.76 -17.95 -10.91
C HIS A 146 -18.93 -17.49 -9.70
N ARG A 147 -17.87 -18.22 -9.36
CA ARG A 147 -16.95 -17.81 -8.28
C ARG A 147 -16.25 -16.49 -8.59
N LEU A 148 -15.61 -16.37 -9.75
CA LEU A 148 -14.92 -15.15 -10.17
C LEU A 148 -15.88 -13.96 -10.34
N PHE A 149 -17.10 -14.22 -10.79
CA PHE A 149 -18.13 -13.19 -10.88
C PHE A 149 -18.57 -12.71 -9.49
N GLY A 150 -18.73 -13.63 -8.53
CA GLY A 150 -18.99 -13.29 -7.13
C GLY A 150 -17.88 -12.44 -6.52
N ASP A 151 -16.62 -12.83 -6.73
CA ASP A 151 -15.44 -12.06 -6.29
C ASP A 151 -15.44 -10.64 -6.90
N LEU A 152 -15.73 -10.53 -8.20
CA LEU A 152 -15.82 -9.24 -8.88
C LEU A 152 -16.90 -8.35 -8.25
N VAL A 153 -18.10 -8.88 -7.99
CA VAL A 153 -19.18 -8.13 -7.35
C VAL A 153 -18.77 -7.67 -5.96
N ALA A 154 -18.13 -8.53 -5.16
CA ALA A 154 -17.65 -8.18 -3.83
C ALA A 154 -16.63 -7.03 -3.88
N LEU A 155 -15.66 -7.09 -4.80
CA LEU A 155 -14.66 -6.04 -4.99
C LEU A 155 -15.28 -4.70 -5.42
N GLU A 156 -16.27 -4.72 -6.31
CA GLU A 156 -17.00 -3.52 -6.75
C GLU A 156 -17.78 -2.89 -5.58
N GLN A 157 -18.41 -3.70 -4.72
CA GLN A 157 -19.09 -3.20 -3.52
C GLN A 157 -18.11 -2.62 -2.50
N GLN A 158 -16.97 -3.30 -2.25
CA GLN A 158 -15.94 -2.79 -1.36
C GLN A 158 -15.41 -1.43 -1.84
N ARG A 159 -15.15 -1.28 -3.15
CA ARG A 159 -14.72 0.00 -3.72
C ARG A 159 -15.77 1.10 -3.55
N ARG A 160 -17.05 0.76 -3.73
CA ARG A 160 -18.15 1.72 -3.51
C ARG A 160 -18.18 2.21 -2.06
N VAL A 161 -18.17 1.28 -1.10
CA VAL A 161 -18.20 1.61 0.33
C VAL A 161 -16.97 2.45 0.73
N LEU A 162 -15.79 2.11 0.20
CA LEU A 162 -14.56 2.88 0.43
C LEU A 162 -14.70 4.32 -0.06
N ARG A 163 -15.26 4.53 -1.26
CA ARG A 163 -15.49 5.88 -1.81
C ARG A 163 -16.49 6.68 -0.96
N GLU A 164 -17.57 6.05 -0.53
CA GLU A 164 -18.59 6.67 0.33
C GLU A 164 -18.02 7.09 1.69
N ARG A 165 -17.09 6.31 2.27
CA ARG A 165 -16.50 6.56 3.59
C ARG A 165 -15.25 7.45 3.59
N GLY A 166 -14.35 7.26 2.63
CA GLY A 166 -13.01 7.85 2.63
C GLY A 166 -12.82 9.02 1.68
N LEU A 167 -13.66 9.13 0.64
CA LEU A 167 -13.57 10.19 -0.37
C LEU A 167 -14.80 11.10 -0.40
N GLY A 168 -15.87 10.72 0.29
CA GLY A 168 -17.11 11.47 0.45
C GLY A 168 -17.01 12.54 1.53
N SER A 169 -16.24 13.60 1.28
CA SER A 169 -16.30 14.92 1.95
C SER A 169 -15.53 15.97 1.13
N GLN A 170 -15.76 15.98 -0.18
CA GLN A 170 -15.41 17.10 -1.06
C GLN A 170 -16.65 17.54 -1.83
#